data_AF-A0A0F4ITT6-F1
#
_entry.id   AF-A0A0F4ITT6-F1
#
_cell.length_a   1.000
_cell.length_b   1.000
_cell.length_c   1.000
_cell.angle_alpha   90.00
_cell.angle_beta   90.00
_cell.angle_gamma   90.00
#
_symmetry.space_group_name_H-M   'P 1'
#
loop_
_entity.id
_entity.type
_entity.pdbx_description
1 polymer ?
#
loop_
_entity_poly.entity_id
_entity_poly.type
_entity_poly.pdbx_seq_one_letter_code
_entity_poly.pdbx_strand_id
1 'polypeptide(L)' 'PRMPLALAPADYDAWLDPAHEDPHALRALLTTPAAGRLEARAVSTAVNNVRNNGPELLADAADTP' A
#
# COMPACT_ATOMS: atom_id res chain seq x y z
N PRO A 1 -1.52 -10.20 11.40
CA PRO A 1 -1.21 -9.76 10.02
C PRO A 1 -1.72 -8.33 9.83
N ARG A 2 -0.91 -7.43 9.27
CA ARG A 2 -1.32 -6.05 8.97
C ARG A 2 -1.13 -5.80 7.48
N MET A 3 -2.03 -5.04 6.89
CA MET A 3 -1.94 -4.56 5.51
C MET A 3 -2.25 -3.07 5.51
N PRO A 4 -1.60 -2.29 4.64
CA PRO A 4 -1.98 -0.90 4.43
C PRO A 4 -3.37 -0.81 3.81
N LEU A 5 -4.14 0.20 4.20
CA LEU A 5 -5.39 0.53 3.51
C LEU A 5 -5.07 1.18 2.17
N ALA A 6 -5.66 0.68 1.09
CA ALA A 6 -5.59 1.31 -0.23
C ALA A 6 -6.97 1.88 -0.58
N LEU A 7 -7.06 3.21 -0.65
CA LEU A 7 -8.30 3.93 -1.00
C LEU A 7 -8.45 4.01 -2.52
N ALA A 8 -9.67 3.89 -3.02
CA ALA A 8 -9.95 4.18 -4.43
C ALA A 8 -9.88 5.69 -4.67
N PRO A 9 -9.50 6.14 -5.89
CA PRO A 9 -9.43 7.57 -6.19
C PRO A 9 -10.73 8.34 -5.93
N ALA A 10 -11.89 7.68 -6.06
CA ALA A 10 -13.21 8.27 -5.80
C ALA A 10 -13.45 8.58 -4.31
N ASP A 11 -12.73 7.92 -3.40
CA ASP A 11 -12.90 8.05 -1.95
C ASP A 11 -11.92 9.05 -1.33
N TYR A 12 -11.04 9.68 -2.13
CA TYR A 12 -10.01 10.59 -1.62
C TYR A 12 -10.60 11.83 -0.98
N ASP A 13 -11.62 12.42 -1.60
CA ASP A 13 -12.27 13.62 -1.07
C ASP A 13 -12.93 13.31 0.28
N ALA A 14 -13.62 12.18 0.39
CA ALA A 14 -14.24 11.74 1.64
C ALA A 14 -13.19 11.48 2.73
N TRP A 15 -12.02 10.96 2.37
CA TRP A 15 -10.92 10.71 3.30
C TRP A 15 -10.17 11.98 3.75
N LEU A 16 -9.99 12.95 2.86
CA LEU A 16 -9.24 14.18 3.11
C LEU A 16 -10.10 15.31 3.70
N ASP A 17 -11.43 15.17 3.72
CA ASP A 17 -12.34 16.16 4.28
C ASP A 17 -12.22 16.25 5.81
N PRO A 18 -11.73 17.38 6.36
CA PRO A 18 -11.62 17.55 7.81
C PRO A 18 -12.98 17.67 8.52
N ALA A 19 -14.07 17.94 7.79
CA ALA A 19 -15.42 17.99 8.34
C ALA A 19 -16.08 16.61 8.45
N HIS A 20 -15.46 15.56 7.89
CA HIS A 20 -15.92 14.19 8.06
C HIS A 20 -15.55 13.64 9.44
N GLU A 21 -16.41 13.92 10.42
CA GLU A 21 -16.27 13.43 11.79
C GLU A 21 -17.04 12.14 12.07
N ASP A 22 -17.88 11.66 11.15
CA ASP A 22 -18.68 10.45 11.34
C ASP A 22 -17.82 9.17 11.26
N PRO A 23 -17.60 8.46 12.38
CA PRO A 23 -16.78 7.26 12.39
C PRO A 23 -17.39 6.10 11.60
N HIS A 24 -18.72 6.07 11.40
CA HIS A 24 -19.37 5.03 10.63
C HIS A 24 -19.10 5.17 9.13
N ALA A 25 -19.16 6.40 8.60
CA ALA A 25 -18.80 6.69 7.22
C ALA A 25 -17.33 6.35 6.93
N LEU A 26 -16.42 6.71 7.85
CA LEU A 26 -14.98 6.39 7.71
C LEU A 26 -14.71 4.88 7.75
N ARG A 27 -15.43 4.12 8.58
CA ARG A 27 -15.30 2.65 8.63
C ARG A 27 -15.73 1.99 7.33
N ALA A 28 -16.68 2.56 6.59
CA ALA A 28 -17.07 2.03 5.29
C ALA A 28 -15.95 2.16 4.24
N LEU A 29 -15.03 3.12 4.40
CA LEU A 29 -13.84 3.27 3.55
C LEU A 29 -12.74 2.25 3.89
N LEU A 30 -12.79 1.61 5.07
CA LEU A 30 -11.84 0.59 5.51
C LEU A 30 -12.11 -0.77 4.83
N THR A 31 -12.02 -0.80 3.51
CA THR A 31 -12.24 -2.00 2.70
C THR A 31 -10.95 -2.77 2.45
N THR A 32 -11.07 -3.99 1.93
CA THR A 32 -9.91 -4.79 1.53
C THR A 32 -9.08 -4.03 0.48
N PRO A 33 -7.76 -3.87 0.70
CA PRO A 33 -6.90 -3.09 -0.19
C PRO A 33 -7.01 -3.56 -1.65
N ALA A 34 -7.19 -2.60 -2.57
CA ALA A 34 -7.31 -2.81 -4.03
C ALA A 34 -8.35 -3.86 -4.45
N ALA A 35 -9.38 -4.09 -3.63
CA ALA A 35 -10.36 -5.18 -3.81
C ALA A 35 -9.71 -6.58 -3.94
N GLY A 36 -8.58 -6.80 -3.24
CA GLY A 36 -7.83 -8.05 -3.29
C GLY A 36 -6.94 -8.22 -4.52
N ARG A 37 -6.79 -7.20 -5.37
CA ARG A 37 -5.93 -7.22 -6.57
C ARG A 37 -4.52 -6.70 -6.28
N LEU A 38 -3.96 -7.10 -5.14
CA LEU A 38 -2.55 -6.84 -4.83
C LEU A 38 -1.74 -8.10 -5.08
N GLU A 39 -0.64 -7.95 -5.80
CA GLU A 39 0.35 -9.00 -6.02
C GLU A 39 1.61 -8.65 -5.22
N ALA A 40 2.20 -9.67 -4.58
CA ALA A 40 3.47 -9.55 -3.88
C ALA A 40 4.53 -10.33 -4.65
N ARG A 41 5.65 -9.68 -4.94
CA ARG A 41 6.82 -10.27 -5.61
C ARG A 41 8.07 -10.06 -4.78
N ALA A 42 8.98 -11.05 -4.80
CA ALA A 42 10.24 -10.98 -4.08
C ALA A 42 11.18 -9.99 -4.77
N VAL A 43 11.85 -9.15 -3.97
CA VAL A 43 12.86 -8.18 -4.44
C VAL A 43 14.18 -8.43 -3.73
N SER A 44 15.26 -7.84 -4.25
CA SER A 44 16.59 -7.93 -3.64
C SER A 44 16.61 -7.48 -2.18
N THR A 45 17.39 -8.16 -1.34
CA THR A 45 17.64 -7.77 0.06
C THR A 45 18.35 -6.43 0.20
N ALA A 46 18.88 -5.87 -0.90
CA ALA A 46 19.43 -4.51 -0.94
C ALA A 46 18.43 -3.44 -0.46
N VAL A 47 17.12 -3.68 -0.59
CA VAL A 47 16.06 -2.76 -0.11
C VAL A 47 16.07 -2.56 1.41
N ASN A 48 16.69 -3.48 2.16
CA ASN A 48 16.77 -3.40 3.63
C ASN A 48 17.70 -2.25 4.11
N ASN A 49 18.54 -1.69 3.23
CA ASN A 49 19.42 -0.58 3.56
C ASN A 49 18.85 0.73 2.99
N VAL A 50 18.43 1.63 3.89
CA VAL A 50 17.82 2.94 3.57
C VAL A 50 18.72 3.88 2.76
N ARG A 51 20.03 3.61 2.66
CA ARG A 51 20.95 4.39 1.83
C ARG A 51 20.79 4.09 0.33
N ASN A 52 20.19 2.95 -0.01
CA ASN A 52 19.93 2.57 -1.39
C ASN A 52 18.61 3.22 -1.85
N ASN A 53 18.62 3.88 -3.00
CA ASN A 53 17.43 4.52 -3.59
C ASN A 53 17.42 4.42 -5.13
N GLY A 54 18.04 3.37 -5.67
CA GLY A 54 18.10 3.14 -7.10
C GLY A 54 16.93 2.28 -7.60
N PRO A 55 16.61 2.33 -8.90
CA PRO A 55 15.51 1.57 -9.50
C PRO A 55 15.70 0.04 -9.41
N GLU A 56 16.93 -0.43 -9.24
CA GLU A 56 17.27 -1.84 -9.06
C GLU A 56 16.62 -2.48 -7.82
N LEU A 57 16.21 -1.68 -6.84
CA LEU A 57 15.50 -2.18 -5.65
C LEU A 57 14.11 -2.73 -5.97
N LEU A 58 13.55 -2.33 -7.10
CA LEU A 58 12.29 -2.85 -7.62
C LEU A 58 12.52 -3.98 -8.62
N ALA A 59 13.75 -4.38 -8.93
CA ALA A 59 13.97 -5.57 -9.74
C ALA A 59 13.59 -6.83 -8.94
N ASP A 60 13.20 -7.88 -9.65
CA ASP A 60 12.92 -9.17 -9.02
C ASP A 60 14.17 -9.70 -8.33
N ALA A 61 13.98 -10.37 -7.19
CA ALA A 61 15.08 -11.05 -6.52
C ALA A 61 15.71 -12.03 -7.52
N ALA A 62 17.02 -11.91 -7.77
CA ALA A 62 17.74 -12.94 -8.49
C ALA A 62 17.53 -14.25 -7.72
N ASP A 63 16.98 -15.26 -8.40
CA ASP A 63 16.72 -16.58 -7.86
C ASP A 63 18.03 -17.10 -7.26
N THR A 64 18.13 -17.06 -5.94
CA THR A 64 19.27 -17.64 -5.23
C THR A 64 18.84 -19.07 -4.92
N PRO A 65 19.42 -20.08 -5.61
CA PRO A 65 19.04 -21.48 -5.41
C PRO A 65 19.29 -21.97 -3.99
#